data_AF-A0A940Z9N0-F1
#
_entry.id   AF-A0A940Z9N0-F1
#
_cell.length_a   1.000
_cell.length_b   1.000
_cell.length_c   1.000
_cell.angle_alpha   90.00
_cell.angle_beta   90.00
_cell.angle_gamma   90.00
#
_symmetry.space_group_name_H-M   'P 1'
#
loop_
_entity.id
_entity.type
_entity.pdbx_description
1 polymer ?
#
loop_
_entity_poly.entity_id
_entity_poly.type
_entity_poly.pdbx_seq_one_letter_code
_entity_poly.pdbx_strand_id
1 'polypeptide(L)'
;MYAQDGTFGYKSSNLRDWVEEESKGQIPVESVFSISIEDIRLGGPQRVYAKLMDLPHASVIIANAASYHDFEVVVMGLLQAEAMGRRYIYRTAASFIPIRIGLAPYPFLESQDLMMPVAGGGLLLIGSYVPKTSQQMNVLFEREPITRLEVNVNNLLDEHNRRDEIDTIASRADQSLVRSQDTVIYTSRDLVLTDDPERNLEIGQLVSSGLIEILKKIRVRPRYILAKGGITSHDVATKGLGVERAIVLGQICQGISVWQLGSETRYENMPYIVFPGNVGTAETLADVVRKLRNVVPAC
;
A
#
# COMPACT_ATOMS: atom_id res chain seq x y z
N MET A 1 6.39 16.33 5.77
CA MET A 1 5.96 14.95 6.03
C MET A 1 7.08 13.95 5.77
N TYR A 2 7.58 13.76 4.54
CA TYR A 2 8.70 12.82 4.29
C TYR A 2 10.07 13.29 4.83
N ALA A 3 10.40 14.58 4.73
CA ALA A 3 11.66 15.12 5.27
C ALA A 3 11.73 15.17 6.82
N GLN A 4 10.59 14.97 7.49
CA GLN A 4 10.46 15.01 8.96
C GLN A 4 10.16 13.62 9.52
N ASP A 5 10.23 12.57 8.69
CA ASP A 5 10.08 11.20 9.15
C ASP A 5 11.28 10.83 10.05
N GLY A 6 10.99 10.38 11.27
CA GLY A 6 12.02 10.10 12.27
C GLY A 6 12.88 8.86 11.98
N THR A 7 12.45 8.02 11.02
CA THR A 7 13.15 6.77 10.68
C THR A 7 13.75 6.81 9.28
N PHE A 8 13.05 7.40 8.31
CA PHE A 8 13.44 7.44 6.89
C PHE A 8 13.41 8.86 6.29
N GLY A 9 13.74 9.87 7.10
CA GLY A 9 13.73 11.26 6.68
C GLY A 9 14.73 11.55 5.55
N TYR A 10 14.29 12.33 4.55
CA TYR A 10 15.16 12.82 3.48
C TYR A 10 15.73 14.20 3.84
N LYS A 11 17.05 14.37 3.76
CA LYS A 11 17.71 15.68 3.93
C LYS A 11 17.81 16.45 2.63
N SER A 12 18.00 15.74 1.53
CA SER A 12 18.22 16.30 0.20
C SER A 12 17.00 16.12 -0.70
N SER A 13 16.53 17.20 -1.33
CA SER A 13 15.44 17.15 -2.33
C SER A 13 15.94 16.93 -3.75
N ASN A 14 17.19 17.32 -4.02
CA ASN A 14 17.88 17.04 -5.27
C ASN A 14 18.37 15.59 -5.26
N LEU A 15 17.91 14.79 -6.22
CA LEU A 15 18.24 13.36 -6.28
C LEU A 15 19.74 13.09 -6.53
N ARG A 16 20.49 14.05 -7.07
CA ARG A 16 21.95 13.90 -7.23
C ARG A 16 22.65 13.92 -5.87
N ASP A 17 22.30 14.91 -5.05
CA ASP A 17 22.82 15.06 -3.69
C ASP A 17 22.36 13.89 -2.81
N TRP A 18 21.11 13.44 -2.99
CA TRP A 18 20.59 12.25 -2.31
C TRP A 18 21.36 10.97 -2.66
N VAL A 19 21.79 10.78 -3.91
CA VAL A 19 22.60 9.62 -4.29
C VAL A 19 23.95 9.62 -3.57
N GLU A 20 24.59 10.78 -3.46
CA GLU A 20 25.84 10.92 -2.71
C GLU A 20 25.64 10.64 -1.21
N GLU A 21 24.56 11.18 -0.63
CA GLU A 21 24.15 10.95 0.76
C GLU A 21 23.96 9.45 1.07
N GLU A 22 23.11 8.76 0.30
CA GLU A 22 22.80 7.35 0.51
C GLU A 22 23.99 6.43 0.23
N SER A 23 24.85 6.81 -0.71
CA SER A 23 26.09 6.07 -1.02
C SER A 23 27.23 6.37 -0.05
N LYS A 24 27.02 7.26 0.95
CA LYS A 24 28.05 7.72 1.89
C LYS A 24 29.29 8.27 1.18
N GLY A 25 29.08 9.01 0.09
CA GLY A 25 30.13 9.61 -0.72
C GLY A 25 30.84 8.67 -1.69
N GLN A 26 30.44 7.39 -1.79
CA GLN A 26 31.02 6.47 -2.77
C GLN A 26 30.67 6.83 -4.21
N ILE A 27 29.51 7.44 -4.42
CA ILE A 27 29.06 7.97 -5.70
C ILE A 27 29.02 9.50 -5.57
N PRO A 28 30.10 10.20 -5.97
CA PRO A 28 30.16 11.65 -5.83
C PRO A 28 29.15 12.33 -6.75
N VAL A 29 28.59 13.45 -6.32
CA VAL A 29 27.52 14.18 -7.05
C VAL A 29 27.92 14.54 -8.50
N GLU A 30 29.20 14.78 -8.74
CA GLU A 30 29.77 15.09 -10.06
C GLU A 30 29.71 13.90 -11.03
N SER A 31 29.64 12.67 -10.50
CA SER A 31 29.49 11.43 -11.26
C SER A 31 28.01 11.04 -11.49
N VAL A 32 27.08 11.77 -10.87
CA VAL A 32 25.64 11.59 -11.06
C VAL A 32 25.15 12.55 -12.13
N PHE A 33 24.64 12.00 -13.22
CA PHE A 33 24.17 12.77 -14.37
C PHE A 33 22.67 13.04 -14.26
N SER A 34 22.21 14.09 -14.94
CA SER A 34 20.79 14.46 -14.96
C SER A 34 20.36 14.74 -16.39
N ILE A 35 19.28 14.09 -16.82
CA ILE A 35 18.57 14.41 -18.06
C ILE A 35 17.56 15.50 -17.70
N SER A 36 17.81 16.72 -18.17
CA SER A 36 16.99 17.89 -17.83
C SER A 36 15.60 17.80 -18.43
N ILE A 37 14.66 18.59 -17.88
CA ILE A 37 13.30 18.66 -18.44
C ILE A 37 13.31 19.28 -19.84
N GLU A 38 14.27 20.17 -20.13
CA GLU A 38 14.46 20.78 -21.45
C GLU A 38 14.95 19.76 -22.48
N ASP A 39 15.91 18.91 -22.12
CA ASP A 39 16.36 17.82 -23.01
C ASP A 39 15.20 16.91 -23.42
N ILE A 40 14.29 16.65 -22.48
CA ILE A 40 13.12 15.79 -22.66
C ILE A 40 12.09 16.50 -23.54
N ARG A 41 11.63 17.69 -23.15
CA ARG A 41 10.50 18.36 -23.82
C ARG A 41 10.85 18.99 -25.15
N LEU A 42 12.08 19.51 -25.31
CA LEU A 42 12.51 20.18 -26.54
C LEU A 42 13.26 19.23 -27.47
N GLY A 43 14.06 18.33 -26.89
CA GLY A 43 14.88 17.39 -27.66
C GLY A 43 14.21 16.06 -27.97
N GLY A 44 13.19 15.67 -27.21
CA GLY A 44 12.45 14.43 -27.41
C GLY A 44 13.30 13.17 -27.17
N PRO A 45 12.78 11.99 -27.58
CA PRO A 45 13.42 10.70 -27.31
C PRO A 45 14.84 10.60 -27.87
N GLN A 46 15.10 11.17 -29.05
CA GLN A 46 16.42 11.12 -29.70
C GLN A 46 17.48 11.88 -28.91
N ARG A 47 17.13 13.02 -28.29
CA ARG A 47 18.05 13.76 -27.42
C ARG A 47 18.36 12.97 -26.15
N VAL A 48 17.35 12.35 -25.56
CA VAL A 48 17.54 11.47 -24.39
C VAL A 48 18.46 10.30 -24.75
N TYR A 49 18.18 9.59 -25.85
CA TYR A 49 19.01 8.52 -26.37
C TYR A 49 20.48 8.95 -26.57
N ALA A 50 20.71 10.08 -27.25
CA ALA A 50 22.05 10.58 -27.50
C ALA A 50 22.81 10.84 -26.18
N LYS A 51 22.16 11.47 -25.20
CA LYS A 51 22.75 11.67 -23.86
C LYS A 51 23.08 10.35 -23.20
N LEU A 52 22.16 9.39 -23.20
CA LEU A 52 22.36 8.08 -22.59
C LEU A 52 23.55 7.31 -23.23
N MET A 53 23.76 7.47 -24.53
CA MET A 53 24.85 6.83 -25.26
C MET A 53 26.22 7.48 -25.04
N ASP A 54 26.26 8.77 -24.72
CA ASP A 54 27.49 9.53 -24.48
C ASP A 54 28.07 9.31 -23.07
N LEU A 55 27.23 8.84 -22.13
CA LEU A 55 27.67 8.65 -20.75
C LEU A 55 28.62 7.45 -20.57
N PRO A 56 29.58 7.56 -19.63
CA PRO A 56 30.42 6.43 -19.21
C PRO A 56 29.59 5.23 -18.74
N HIS A 57 30.21 4.05 -18.79
CA HIS A 57 29.62 2.88 -18.12
C HIS A 57 29.56 3.08 -16.61
N ALA A 58 28.56 2.49 -15.96
CA ALA A 58 28.30 2.59 -14.51
C ALA A 58 27.94 3.99 -14.00
N SER A 59 27.59 4.93 -14.87
CA SER A 59 27.01 6.22 -14.46
C SER A 59 25.65 6.07 -13.80
N VAL A 60 25.40 6.86 -12.74
CA VAL A 60 24.07 7.06 -12.17
C VAL A 60 23.38 8.21 -12.90
N ILE A 61 22.12 8.03 -13.27
CA ILE A 61 21.39 8.96 -14.11
C ILE A 61 20.04 9.27 -13.47
N ILE A 62 19.79 10.56 -13.23
CA ILE A 62 18.50 11.08 -12.81
C ILE A 62 17.73 11.54 -14.05
N ALA A 63 16.51 11.06 -14.21
CA ALA A 63 15.60 11.55 -15.24
C ALA A 63 14.56 12.47 -14.60
N ASN A 64 14.49 13.72 -15.06
CA ASN A 64 13.47 14.66 -14.58
C ASN A 64 12.12 14.37 -15.26
N ALA A 65 11.03 14.49 -14.51
CA ALA A 65 9.70 14.39 -15.07
C ALA A 65 8.72 15.21 -14.20
N ALA A 66 7.85 15.97 -14.84
CA ALA A 66 6.74 16.68 -14.18
C ALA A 66 5.37 16.14 -14.60
N SER A 67 5.33 15.21 -15.57
CA SER A 67 4.13 14.59 -16.12
C SER A 67 4.45 13.20 -16.67
N TYR A 68 3.41 12.40 -16.95
CA TYR A 68 3.55 11.10 -17.61
C TYR A 68 4.19 11.22 -19.01
N HIS A 69 3.89 12.31 -19.73
CA HIS A 69 4.44 12.53 -21.06
C HIS A 69 5.96 12.71 -21.06
N ASP A 70 6.49 13.42 -20.06
CA ASP A 70 7.94 13.54 -19.87
C ASP A 70 8.58 12.15 -19.69
N PHE A 71 7.86 11.28 -18.98
CA PHE A 71 8.35 9.94 -18.67
C PHE A 71 8.28 9.00 -19.87
N GLU A 72 7.25 9.12 -20.71
CA GLU A 72 7.14 8.43 -22.01
C GLU A 72 8.34 8.76 -22.91
N VAL A 73 8.70 10.04 -23.00
CA VAL A 73 9.86 10.48 -23.80
C VAL A 73 11.16 9.87 -23.27
N VAL A 74 11.36 9.86 -21.95
CA VAL A 74 12.52 9.22 -21.32
C VAL A 74 12.57 7.73 -21.61
N VAL A 75 11.44 7.03 -21.45
CA VAL A 75 11.31 5.59 -21.72
C VAL A 75 11.63 5.27 -23.18
N MET A 76 11.18 6.09 -24.13
CA MET A 76 11.49 5.89 -25.55
C MET A 76 12.99 6.06 -25.83
N GLY A 77 13.66 7.02 -25.20
CA GLY A 77 15.11 7.17 -25.31
C GLY A 77 15.89 6.01 -24.67
N LEU A 78 15.42 5.50 -23.52
CA LEU A 78 15.97 4.32 -22.87
C LEU A 78 15.85 3.07 -23.75
N LEU A 79 14.65 2.83 -24.31
CA LEU A 79 14.38 1.73 -25.23
C LEU A 79 15.33 1.74 -26.44
N GLN A 80 15.58 2.92 -27.02
CA GLN A 80 16.54 3.09 -28.12
C GLN A 80 17.98 2.77 -27.69
N ALA A 81 18.39 3.23 -26.49
CA ALA A 81 19.74 2.96 -25.97
C ALA A 81 19.96 1.48 -25.67
N GLU A 82 18.95 0.81 -25.10
CA GLU A 82 18.97 -0.63 -24.83
C GLU A 82 19.01 -1.46 -26.12
N ALA A 83 18.28 -1.04 -27.16
CA ALA A 83 18.35 -1.67 -28.49
C ALA A 83 19.76 -1.59 -29.11
N MET A 84 20.58 -0.62 -28.68
CA MET A 84 21.98 -0.47 -29.08
C MET A 84 22.97 -1.14 -28.10
N GLY A 85 22.48 -1.96 -27.17
CA GLY A 85 23.28 -2.78 -26.27
C GLY A 85 23.61 -2.15 -24.92
N ARG A 86 23.09 -0.96 -24.60
CA ARG A 86 23.18 -0.44 -23.22
C ARG A 86 22.31 -1.28 -22.28
N ARG A 87 22.71 -1.35 -21.02
CA ARG A 87 21.98 -2.06 -19.96
C ARG A 87 21.85 -1.14 -18.76
N TYR A 88 20.65 -1.06 -18.20
CA TYR A 88 20.34 -0.19 -17.07
C TYR A 88 19.79 -0.99 -15.90
N ILE A 89 20.07 -0.51 -14.69
CA ILE A 89 19.38 -0.93 -13.48
C ILE A 89 18.43 0.19 -13.11
N TYR A 90 17.14 -0.11 -13.02
CA TYR A 90 16.10 0.88 -12.76
C TYR A 90 15.79 0.96 -11.27
N ARG A 91 15.92 2.17 -10.71
CA ARG A 91 15.41 2.51 -9.38
C ARG A 91 14.30 3.53 -9.54
N THR A 92 13.06 3.05 -9.63
CA THR A 92 11.90 3.86 -10.04
C THR A 92 10.71 3.65 -9.10
N ALA A 93 9.76 4.58 -9.13
CA ALA A 93 8.45 4.38 -8.54
C ALA A 93 7.52 3.55 -9.45
N ALA A 94 6.31 3.23 -8.96
CA ALA A 94 5.36 2.36 -9.64
C ALA A 94 4.90 2.86 -11.03
N SER A 95 4.96 4.17 -11.30
CA SER A 95 4.55 4.76 -12.58
C SER A 95 5.43 4.38 -13.77
N PHE A 96 6.67 3.93 -13.54
CA PHE A 96 7.60 3.59 -14.62
C PHE A 96 7.17 2.34 -15.38
N ILE A 97 6.76 1.30 -14.66
CA ILE A 97 6.45 -0.01 -15.21
C ILE A 97 5.38 0.06 -16.30
N PRO A 98 4.18 0.65 -16.10
CA PRO A 98 3.16 0.69 -17.14
C PRO A 98 3.62 1.43 -18.39
N ILE A 99 4.36 2.55 -18.24
CA ILE A 99 4.88 3.30 -19.38
C ILE A 99 5.92 2.46 -20.14
N ARG A 100 6.84 1.82 -19.41
CA ARG A 100 7.94 1.03 -19.99
C ARG A 100 7.46 -0.15 -20.83
N ILE A 101 6.33 -0.75 -20.47
CA ILE A 101 5.74 -1.88 -21.19
C ILE A 101 4.59 -1.47 -22.13
N GLY A 102 4.27 -0.18 -22.23
CA GLY A 102 3.16 0.31 -23.05
C GLY A 102 1.78 -0.13 -22.55
N LEU A 103 1.62 -0.32 -21.24
CA LEU A 103 0.36 -0.71 -20.63
C LEU A 103 -0.58 0.50 -20.55
N ALA A 104 -1.70 0.43 -21.27
CA ALA A 104 -2.77 1.41 -21.17
C ALA A 104 -3.38 1.42 -19.75
N PRO A 105 -3.90 2.58 -19.28
CA PRO A 105 -4.58 2.66 -17.99
C PRO A 105 -5.69 1.61 -17.88
N TYR A 106 -5.65 0.80 -16.83
CA TYR A 106 -6.70 -0.16 -16.52
C TYR A 106 -7.80 0.53 -15.69
N PRO A 107 -9.10 0.38 -16.02
CA PRO A 107 -10.17 1.00 -15.25
C PRO A 107 -10.18 0.49 -13.80
N PHE A 108 -10.74 1.28 -12.88
CA PHE A 108 -10.88 0.82 -11.51
C PHE A 108 -11.90 -0.31 -11.42
N LEU A 109 -11.56 -1.34 -10.64
CA LEU A 109 -12.41 -2.49 -10.38
C LEU A 109 -13.68 -2.08 -9.63
N GLU A 110 -14.81 -2.58 -10.09
CA GLU A 110 -16.13 -2.52 -9.46
C GLU A 110 -16.41 -3.78 -8.64
N SER A 111 -17.43 -3.75 -7.77
CA SER A 111 -17.79 -4.92 -6.94
C SER A 111 -18.09 -6.18 -7.76
N GLN A 112 -18.71 -6.00 -8.93
CA GLN A 112 -19.04 -7.08 -9.88
C GLN A 112 -17.78 -7.78 -10.44
N ASP A 113 -16.64 -7.09 -10.46
CA ASP A 113 -15.38 -7.65 -10.96
C ASP A 113 -14.70 -8.58 -9.93
N LEU A 114 -15.18 -8.60 -8.68
CA LEU A 114 -14.47 -9.22 -7.56
C LEU A 114 -14.95 -10.62 -7.17
N MET A 115 -15.88 -11.25 -7.92
CA MET A 115 -16.40 -12.61 -7.63
C MET A 115 -16.72 -12.85 -6.14
N MET A 116 -17.19 -11.83 -5.43
CA MET A 116 -17.44 -11.91 -4.00
C MET A 116 -18.66 -12.80 -3.73
N PRO A 117 -18.71 -13.51 -2.58
CA PRO A 117 -19.94 -14.18 -2.15
C PRO A 117 -21.10 -13.19 -2.06
N VAL A 118 -22.34 -13.65 -2.32
CA VAL A 118 -23.54 -12.79 -2.30
C VAL A 118 -23.93 -12.36 -0.88
N ALA A 119 -23.62 -13.18 0.12
CA ALA A 119 -23.96 -12.96 1.53
C ALA A 119 -22.71 -12.97 2.43
N GLY A 120 -22.84 -12.41 3.64
CA GLY A 120 -21.76 -12.23 4.61
C GLY A 120 -21.29 -10.78 4.69
N GLY A 121 -20.58 -10.42 5.77
CA GLY A 121 -19.97 -9.10 5.92
C GLY A 121 -18.56 -9.04 5.33
N GLY A 122 -18.13 -7.85 4.94
CA GLY A 122 -16.71 -7.53 4.72
C GLY A 122 -15.99 -7.28 6.05
N LEU A 123 -14.68 -7.58 6.07
CA LEU A 123 -13.84 -7.33 7.25
C LEU A 123 -12.77 -6.28 6.93
N LEU A 124 -12.71 -5.24 7.75
CA LEU A 124 -11.67 -4.21 7.68
C LEU A 124 -10.73 -4.33 8.88
N LEU A 125 -9.43 -4.36 8.64
CA LEU A 125 -8.39 -4.42 9.67
C LEU A 125 -7.51 -3.16 9.62
N ILE A 126 -7.50 -2.38 10.70
CA ILE A 126 -6.80 -1.09 10.76
C ILE A 126 -5.96 -0.99 12.04
N GLY A 127 -4.66 -1.32 11.93
CA GLY A 127 -3.76 -1.35 13.10
C GLY A 127 -2.92 -0.09 13.35
N SER A 128 -2.78 0.81 12.38
CA SER A 128 -1.89 1.96 12.53
C SER A 128 -2.61 3.19 13.09
N TYR A 129 -1.97 3.93 13.99
CA TYR A 129 -2.29 5.32 14.26
C TYR A 129 -1.54 6.23 13.27
N VAL A 130 -2.28 6.77 12.31
CA VAL A 130 -1.81 7.86 11.45
C VAL A 130 -2.98 8.84 11.38
N PRO A 131 -2.76 10.17 11.52
CA PRO A 131 -3.86 11.14 11.54
C PRO A 131 -4.83 10.99 10.36
N LYS A 132 -4.30 10.73 9.17
CA LYS A 132 -5.08 10.48 7.95
C LYS A 132 -5.98 9.23 8.04
N THR A 133 -5.49 8.15 8.64
CA THR A 133 -6.27 6.93 8.85
C THR A 133 -7.43 7.17 9.82
N SER A 134 -7.20 7.95 10.89
CA SER A 134 -8.26 8.33 11.83
C SER A 134 -9.33 9.18 11.16
N GLN A 135 -8.93 10.17 10.36
CA GLN A 135 -9.86 11.00 9.59
C GLN A 135 -10.72 10.15 8.63
N GLN A 136 -10.09 9.25 7.88
CA GLN A 136 -10.79 8.36 6.95
C GLN A 136 -11.79 7.42 7.65
N MET A 137 -11.44 6.93 8.84
CA MET A 137 -12.35 6.10 9.63
C MET A 137 -13.53 6.87 10.18
N ASN A 138 -13.33 8.09 10.67
CA ASN A 138 -14.45 8.91 11.17
C ASN A 138 -15.48 9.15 10.05
N VAL A 139 -15.01 9.49 8.84
CA VAL A 139 -15.88 9.66 7.67
C VAL A 139 -16.59 8.35 7.30
N LEU A 140 -15.89 7.20 7.33
CA LEU A 140 -16.51 5.89 7.13
C LEU A 140 -17.62 5.63 8.15
N PHE A 141 -17.36 5.90 9.42
CA PHE A 141 -18.27 5.67 10.53
C PHE A 141 -19.50 6.57 10.49
N GLU A 142 -19.37 7.79 9.98
CA GLU A 142 -20.48 8.73 9.77
C GLU A 142 -21.36 8.35 8.58
N ARG A 143 -20.75 7.86 7.48
CA ARG A 143 -21.43 7.65 6.20
C ARG A 143 -22.00 6.24 6.01
N GLU A 144 -21.40 5.24 6.63
CA GLU A 144 -21.71 3.84 6.35
C GLU A 144 -22.20 3.10 7.60
N PRO A 145 -23.32 2.34 7.53
CA PRO A 145 -23.74 1.48 8.63
C PRO A 145 -22.81 0.26 8.73
N ILE A 146 -21.75 0.41 9.53
CA ILE A 146 -20.68 -0.56 9.74
C ILE A 146 -20.49 -0.88 11.23
N THR A 147 -20.22 -2.15 11.57
CA THR A 147 -19.90 -2.54 12.95
C THR A 147 -18.51 -2.04 13.30
N ARG A 148 -18.37 -1.43 14.48
CA ARG A 148 -17.11 -0.87 15.00
C ARG A 148 -16.63 -1.71 16.16
N LEU A 149 -15.45 -2.32 16.03
CA LEU A 149 -14.82 -3.12 17.07
C LEU A 149 -13.44 -2.51 17.37
N GLU A 150 -13.40 -1.70 18.41
CA GLU A 150 -12.15 -1.15 18.92
C GLU A 150 -11.42 -2.21 19.74
N VAL A 151 -10.13 -2.39 19.44
CA VAL A 151 -9.21 -3.24 20.17
C VAL A 151 -8.41 -2.38 21.13
N ASN A 152 -8.55 -2.63 22.43
CA ASN A 152 -7.84 -1.88 23.45
C ASN A 152 -6.36 -2.26 23.45
N VAL A 153 -5.48 -1.33 23.08
CA VAL A 153 -4.04 -1.57 23.00
C VAL A 153 -3.45 -1.92 24.36
N ASN A 154 -3.90 -1.29 25.46
CA ASN A 154 -3.40 -1.61 26.79
C ASN A 154 -3.74 -3.05 27.18
N ASN A 155 -4.95 -3.53 26.85
CA ASN A 155 -5.32 -4.92 27.09
C ASN A 155 -4.49 -5.88 26.23
N LEU A 156 -4.13 -5.51 24.99
CA LEU A 156 -3.26 -6.33 24.15
C LEU A 156 -1.82 -6.43 24.68
N LEU A 157 -1.33 -5.36 25.33
CA LEU A 157 0.02 -5.29 25.89
C LEU A 157 0.11 -5.97 27.27
N ASP A 158 -1.00 -6.15 27.97
CA ASP A 158 -1.09 -6.87 29.23
C ASP A 158 -1.31 -8.37 29.01
N GLU A 159 -0.37 -9.21 29.43
CA GLU A 159 -0.44 -10.67 29.27
C GLU A 159 -1.71 -11.30 29.88
N HIS A 160 -2.25 -10.73 30.96
CA HIS A 160 -3.44 -11.26 31.64
C HIS A 160 -4.72 -10.95 30.86
N ASN A 161 -4.79 -9.76 30.25
CA ASN A 161 -5.99 -9.28 29.55
C ASN A 161 -5.97 -9.61 28.05
N ARG A 162 -4.80 -9.87 27.46
CA ARG A 162 -4.61 -10.05 26.02
C ARG A 162 -5.52 -11.12 25.45
N ARG A 163 -5.60 -12.28 26.10
CA ARG A 163 -6.39 -13.41 25.58
C ARG A 163 -7.88 -13.08 25.54
N ASP A 164 -8.40 -12.49 26.60
CA ASP A 164 -9.81 -12.16 26.73
C ASP A 164 -10.23 -11.05 25.75
N GLU A 165 -9.36 -10.05 25.55
CA GLU A 165 -9.56 -9.01 24.53
C GLU A 165 -9.65 -9.63 23.13
N ILE A 166 -8.71 -10.51 22.77
CA ILE A 166 -8.68 -11.18 21.48
C ILE A 166 -9.93 -12.04 21.27
N ASP A 167 -10.31 -12.84 22.26
CA ASP A 167 -11.48 -13.73 22.19
C ASP A 167 -12.80 -12.94 22.09
N THR A 168 -12.89 -11.84 22.83
CA THR A 168 -14.06 -10.95 22.81
C THR A 168 -14.24 -10.30 21.43
N ILE A 169 -13.17 -9.72 20.87
CA ILE A 169 -13.24 -9.06 19.57
C ILE A 169 -13.54 -10.06 18.45
N ALA A 170 -12.89 -11.23 18.44
CA ALA A 170 -13.14 -12.25 17.44
C ALA A 170 -14.59 -12.76 17.47
N SER A 171 -15.15 -13.01 18.66
CA SER A 171 -16.55 -13.43 18.83
C SER A 171 -17.54 -12.38 18.33
N ARG A 172 -17.31 -11.10 18.63
CA ARG A 172 -18.15 -10.00 18.15
C ARG A 172 -18.06 -9.84 16.62
N ALA A 173 -16.87 -10.03 16.05
CA ALA A 173 -16.68 -9.99 14.61
C ALA A 173 -17.46 -11.12 13.92
N ASP A 174 -17.39 -12.35 14.43
CA ASP A 174 -18.19 -13.48 13.92
C ASP A 174 -19.70 -13.17 13.94
N GLN A 175 -20.20 -12.62 15.05
CA GLN A 175 -21.63 -12.26 15.18
C GLN A 175 -22.08 -11.25 14.12
N SER A 176 -21.27 -10.23 13.84
CA SER A 176 -21.59 -9.21 12.82
C SER A 176 -21.46 -9.75 11.40
N LEU A 177 -20.41 -10.53 11.11
CA LEU A 177 -20.18 -11.10 9.78
C LEU A 177 -21.31 -12.07 9.38
N VAL A 178 -21.83 -12.88 10.31
CA VAL A 178 -23.00 -13.76 10.07
C VAL A 178 -24.24 -12.95 9.70
N ARG A 179 -24.42 -11.78 10.30
CA ARG A 179 -25.54 -10.87 10.02
C ARG A 179 -25.35 -10.06 8.74
N SER A 180 -24.35 -10.40 7.93
CA SER A 180 -23.98 -9.65 6.72
C SER A 180 -23.67 -8.17 6.99
N GLN A 181 -23.13 -7.87 8.17
CA GLN A 181 -22.70 -6.53 8.53
C GLN A 181 -21.20 -6.42 8.33
N ASP A 182 -20.79 -5.46 7.49
CA ASP A 182 -19.39 -5.08 7.39
C ASP A 182 -18.87 -4.67 8.77
N THR A 183 -17.64 -5.05 9.06
CA THR A 183 -17.05 -4.92 10.39
C THR A 183 -15.66 -4.33 10.29
N VAL A 184 -15.41 -3.27 11.04
CA VAL A 184 -14.08 -2.67 11.21
C VAL A 184 -13.51 -3.07 12.56
N ILE A 185 -12.37 -3.76 12.53
CA ILE A 185 -11.52 -3.97 13.70
C ILE A 185 -10.38 -2.98 13.63
N TYR A 186 -10.29 -2.11 14.62
CA TYR A 186 -9.27 -1.07 14.68
C TYR A 186 -8.69 -0.94 16.07
N THR A 187 -7.43 -0.55 16.18
CA THR A 187 -6.76 -0.36 17.47
C THR A 187 -7.15 0.98 18.08
N SER A 188 -7.15 1.05 19.42
CA SER A 188 -7.38 2.29 20.15
C SER A 188 -6.43 3.40 19.71
N ARG A 189 -6.92 4.64 19.81
CA ARG A 189 -6.26 5.82 19.24
C ARG A 189 -5.37 6.58 20.23
N ASP A 190 -5.27 6.12 21.47
CA ASP A 190 -4.29 6.66 22.43
C ASP A 190 -2.90 6.13 22.06
N LEU A 191 -2.02 7.06 21.67
CA LEU A 191 -0.67 6.71 21.24
C LEU A 191 0.16 6.27 22.44
N VAL A 192 0.48 4.97 22.52
CA VAL A 192 1.49 4.47 23.45
C VAL A 192 2.85 4.68 22.78
N LEU A 193 3.35 5.91 22.81
CA LEU A 193 4.73 6.21 22.42
C LEU A 193 5.61 6.29 23.66
N THR A 194 6.80 5.73 23.52
CA THR A 194 7.95 5.99 24.38
C THR A 194 8.99 6.83 23.63
N ASP A 195 9.90 7.48 24.35
CA ASP A 195 11.03 8.20 23.73
C ASP A 195 12.04 7.27 23.04
N ASP A 196 11.90 5.96 23.23
CA ASP A 196 12.74 4.91 22.63
C ASP A 196 12.13 4.38 21.32
N PRO A 197 12.81 4.56 20.16
CA PRO A 197 12.39 4.03 18.88
C PRO A 197 12.29 2.50 18.81
N GLU A 198 13.18 1.77 19.51
CA GLU A 198 13.16 0.30 19.52
C GLU A 198 11.92 -0.20 20.25
N ARG A 199 11.61 0.42 21.40
CA ARG A 199 10.42 0.09 22.17
C ARG A 199 9.11 0.40 21.43
N ASN A 200 9.07 1.50 20.68
CA ASN A 200 7.93 1.83 19.82
C ASN A 200 7.71 0.76 18.73
N LEU A 201 8.80 0.23 18.16
CA LEU A 201 8.73 -0.85 17.18
C LEU A 201 8.19 -2.14 17.81
N GLU A 202 8.66 -2.51 19.00
CA GLU A 202 8.16 -3.67 19.76
C GLU A 202 6.66 -3.57 20.06
N ILE A 203 6.20 -2.40 20.52
CA ILE A 203 4.77 -2.14 20.76
C ILE A 203 3.99 -2.32 19.46
N GLY A 204 4.48 -1.76 18.35
CA GLY A 204 3.87 -1.93 17.03
C GLY A 204 3.75 -3.40 16.61
N GLN A 205 4.78 -4.22 16.90
CA GLN A 205 4.77 -5.65 16.61
C GLN A 205 3.75 -6.42 17.47
N LEU A 206 3.66 -6.11 18.77
CA LEU A 206 2.71 -6.74 19.69
C LEU A 206 1.26 -6.45 19.31
N VAL A 207 0.99 -5.19 18.92
CA VAL A 207 -0.32 -4.75 18.43
C VAL A 207 -0.65 -5.47 17.11
N SER A 208 0.29 -5.51 16.16
CA SER A 208 0.10 -6.25 14.91
C SER A 208 -0.20 -7.72 15.17
N SER A 209 0.59 -8.40 16.02
CA SER A 209 0.35 -9.80 16.41
C SER A 209 -1.04 -10.00 17.00
N GLY A 210 -1.50 -9.08 17.85
CA GLY A 210 -2.85 -9.13 18.44
C GLY A 210 -3.95 -9.10 17.38
N LEU A 211 -3.84 -8.22 16.38
CA LEU A 211 -4.78 -8.17 15.25
C LEU A 211 -4.75 -9.45 14.40
N ILE A 212 -3.57 -10.04 14.21
CA ILE A 212 -3.41 -11.31 13.50
C ILE A 212 -4.04 -12.46 14.28
N GLU A 213 -3.87 -12.50 15.60
CA GLU A 213 -4.51 -13.50 16.46
C GLU A 213 -6.03 -13.37 16.44
N ILE A 214 -6.57 -12.14 16.52
CA ILE A 214 -8.00 -11.87 16.35
C ILE A 214 -8.48 -12.42 15.00
N LEU A 215 -7.82 -12.05 13.90
CA LEU A 215 -8.16 -12.53 12.56
C LEU A 215 -8.19 -14.06 12.54
N LYS A 216 -7.16 -14.74 13.06
CA LYS A 216 -7.08 -16.20 13.11
C LYS A 216 -8.20 -16.86 13.91
N LYS A 217 -8.78 -16.17 14.90
CA LYS A 217 -9.89 -16.69 15.72
C LYS A 217 -11.28 -16.48 15.10
N ILE A 218 -11.45 -15.49 14.21
CA ILE A 218 -12.70 -15.28 13.46
C ILE A 218 -12.99 -16.53 12.63
N ARG A 219 -14.12 -17.20 12.84
CA ARG A 219 -14.49 -18.45 12.15
C ARG A 219 -15.28 -18.21 10.88
N VAL A 220 -16.00 -17.10 10.81
CA VAL A 220 -16.87 -16.75 9.70
C VAL A 220 -16.02 -16.21 8.56
N ARG A 221 -16.19 -16.80 7.37
CA ARG A 221 -15.52 -16.33 6.15
C ARG A 221 -16.12 -14.97 5.73
N PRO A 222 -15.33 -13.88 5.71
CA PRO A 222 -15.80 -12.59 5.19
C PRO A 222 -16.06 -12.66 3.68
N ARG A 223 -16.73 -11.65 3.11
CA ARG A 223 -16.87 -11.51 1.65
C ARG A 223 -15.62 -10.96 0.96
N TYR A 224 -14.93 -10.09 1.68
CA TYR A 224 -13.65 -9.50 1.31
C TYR A 224 -12.92 -9.13 2.60
N ILE A 225 -11.60 -8.95 2.49
CA ILE A 225 -10.80 -8.36 3.57
C ILE A 225 -10.12 -7.11 3.04
N LEU A 226 -10.23 -6.01 3.77
CA LEU A 226 -9.48 -4.78 3.50
C LEU A 226 -8.56 -4.50 4.68
N ALA A 227 -7.27 -4.42 4.42
CA ALA A 227 -6.30 -4.01 5.43
C ALA A 227 -5.81 -2.60 5.11
N LYS A 228 -5.69 -1.76 6.14
CA LYS A 228 -5.15 -0.41 5.99
C LYS A 228 -3.86 -0.20 6.77
N GLY A 229 -2.85 0.32 6.08
CA GLY A 229 -1.50 0.56 6.58
C GLY A 229 -0.49 -0.41 5.98
N GLY A 230 0.76 0.02 5.80
CA GLY A 230 1.79 -0.79 5.13
C GLY A 230 2.09 -2.09 5.88
N ILE A 231 2.46 -1.98 7.16
CA ILE A 231 2.74 -3.14 8.02
C ILE A 231 1.49 -3.98 8.25
N THR A 232 0.34 -3.35 8.57
CA THR A 232 -0.93 -4.05 8.77
C THR A 232 -1.29 -4.90 7.55
N SER A 233 -1.22 -4.34 6.35
CA SER A 233 -1.60 -5.06 5.13
C SER A 233 -0.61 -6.16 4.78
N HIS A 234 0.67 -5.98 5.11
CA HIS A 234 1.65 -7.04 4.96
C HIS A 234 1.38 -8.21 5.93
N ASP A 235 1.27 -7.91 7.22
CA ASP A 235 1.10 -8.94 8.27
C ASP A 235 -0.23 -9.68 8.14
N VAL A 236 -1.32 -8.99 7.77
CA VAL A 236 -2.61 -9.63 7.51
C VAL A 236 -2.49 -10.63 6.37
N ALA A 237 -1.82 -10.28 5.28
CA ALA A 237 -1.62 -11.18 4.16
C ALA A 237 -0.74 -12.37 4.55
N THR A 238 0.49 -12.12 5.02
CA THR A 238 1.50 -13.18 5.18
C THR A 238 1.27 -14.01 6.45
N LYS A 239 1.04 -13.36 7.60
CA LYS A 239 0.91 -14.04 8.90
C LYS A 239 -0.53 -14.43 9.24
N GLY A 240 -1.49 -13.62 8.80
CA GLY A 240 -2.92 -13.82 9.10
C GLY A 240 -3.62 -14.78 8.14
N LEU A 241 -3.38 -14.62 6.84
CA LEU A 241 -4.05 -15.36 5.78
C LEU A 241 -3.17 -16.43 5.13
N GLY A 242 -1.85 -16.41 5.35
CA GLY A 242 -0.92 -17.38 4.77
C GLY A 242 -0.63 -17.14 3.30
N VAL A 243 -0.67 -15.88 2.86
CA VAL A 243 -0.40 -15.51 1.46
C VAL A 243 1.08 -15.68 1.15
N GLU A 244 1.40 -16.59 0.23
CA GLU A 244 2.72 -16.73 -0.37
C GLU A 244 2.77 -16.08 -1.76
N ARG A 245 1.65 -16.15 -2.48
CA ARG A 245 1.46 -15.54 -3.80
C ARG A 245 0.03 -15.03 -3.95
N ALA A 246 -0.15 -14.00 -4.76
CA ALA A 246 -1.48 -13.50 -5.09
C ALA A 246 -1.50 -12.95 -6.52
N ILE A 247 -2.69 -12.96 -7.12
CA ILE A 247 -2.92 -12.31 -8.42
C ILE A 247 -3.41 -10.90 -8.13
N VAL A 248 -2.71 -9.88 -8.65
CA VAL A 248 -3.21 -8.50 -8.58
C VAL A 248 -4.25 -8.31 -9.68
N LEU A 249 -5.52 -8.22 -9.30
CA LEU A 249 -6.63 -8.05 -10.24
C LEU A 249 -6.66 -6.65 -10.86
N GLY A 250 -6.13 -5.67 -10.13
CA GLY A 250 -6.18 -4.26 -10.52
C GLY A 250 -6.29 -3.36 -9.29
N GLN A 251 -6.88 -2.19 -9.47
CA GLN A 251 -7.06 -1.19 -8.42
C GLN A 251 -8.54 -0.87 -8.25
N ILE A 252 -9.02 -0.79 -7.01
CA ILE A 252 -10.42 -0.37 -6.73
C ILE A 252 -10.56 1.16 -6.69
N CYS A 253 -9.46 1.84 -6.41
CA CYS A 253 -9.26 3.28 -6.45
C CYS A 253 -7.76 3.56 -6.62
N GLN A 254 -7.38 4.79 -6.98
CA GLN A 254 -6.00 5.16 -7.26
C GLN A 254 -5.07 4.77 -6.10
N GLY A 255 -4.11 3.88 -6.38
CA GLY A 255 -3.12 3.42 -5.39
C GLY A 255 -3.64 2.41 -4.36
N ILE A 256 -4.85 1.87 -4.54
CA ILE A 256 -5.45 0.84 -3.69
C ILE A 256 -5.67 -0.42 -4.52
N SER A 257 -4.80 -1.42 -4.34
CA SER A 257 -4.82 -2.64 -5.14
C SER A 257 -5.76 -3.70 -4.56
N VAL A 258 -6.36 -4.49 -5.44
CA VAL A 258 -7.13 -5.68 -5.08
C VAL A 258 -6.40 -6.93 -5.53
N TRP A 259 -6.22 -7.86 -4.60
CA TRP A 259 -5.55 -9.13 -4.81
C TRP A 259 -6.59 -10.26 -4.75
N GLN A 260 -6.47 -11.26 -5.62
CA GLN A 260 -7.12 -12.54 -5.46
C GLN A 260 -6.15 -13.49 -4.75
N LEU A 261 -6.56 -13.98 -3.59
CA LEU A 261 -5.75 -14.89 -2.78
C LEU A 261 -5.70 -16.29 -3.38
N GLY A 262 -4.53 -16.94 -3.26
CA GLY A 262 -4.32 -18.30 -3.73
C GLY A 262 -4.99 -19.37 -2.86
N SER A 263 -4.99 -20.61 -3.37
CA SER A 263 -5.58 -21.79 -2.71
C SER A 263 -4.83 -22.22 -1.44
N GLU A 264 -3.59 -21.78 -1.26
CA GLU A 264 -2.80 -22.01 -0.05
C GLU A 264 -3.29 -21.21 1.16
N THR A 265 -4.07 -20.17 0.89
CA THR A 265 -4.48 -19.22 1.91
C THR A 265 -5.68 -19.72 2.70
N ARG A 266 -5.88 -19.15 3.89
CA ARG A 266 -7.04 -19.43 4.74
C ARG A 266 -8.38 -19.24 4.01
N TYR A 267 -8.44 -18.26 3.11
CA TYR A 267 -9.63 -17.95 2.34
C TYR A 267 -9.29 -17.95 0.85
N GLU A 268 -9.23 -19.14 0.26
CA GLU A 268 -9.01 -19.34 -1.18
C GLU A 268 -9.91 -18.42 -2.03
N ASN A 269 -9.34 -17.78 -3.06
CA ASN A 269 -10.00 -16.87 -4.00
C ASN A 269 -10.64 -15.61 -3.36
N MET A 270 -10.33 -15.30 -2.09
CA MET A 270 -10.85 -14.10 -1.45
C MET A 270 -10.29 -12.83 -2.09
N PRO A 271 -11.12 -11.80 -2.33
CA PRO A 271 -10.65 -10.46 -2.62
C PRO A 271 -10.01 -9.84 -1.38
N TYR A 272 -8.73 -9.52 -1.50
CA TYR A 272 -7.95 -8.85 -0.47
C TYR A 272 -7.53 -7.45 -0.94
N ILE A 273 -8.01 -6.42 -0.25
CA ILE A 273 -7.78 -5.02 -0.59
C ILE A 273 -6.64 -4.49 0.26
N VAL A 274 -5.55 -4.11 -0.41
CA VAL A 274 -4.38 -3.50 0.22
C VAL A 274 -4.52 -1.98 0.14
N PHE A 275 -4.79 -1.35 1.27
CA PHE A 275 -4.96 0.10 1.36
C PHE A 275 -3.73 0.73 2.06
N PRO A 276 -2.83 1.41 1.34
CA PRO A 276 -1.71 2.10 1.96
C PRO A 276 -2.13 3.19 2.96
N GLY A 277 -1.31 3.40 4.00
CA GLY A 277 -1.65 4.34 5.08
C GLY A 277 -1.85 5.78 4.61
N ASN A 278 -1.03 6.24 3.65
CA ASN A 278 -0.95 7.61 3.16
C ASN A 278 -1.78 7.90 1.89
N VAL A 279 -2.51 6.93 1.34
CA VAL A 279 -3.26 7.07 0.07
C VAL A 279 -4.69 7.59 0.30
N GLY A 280 -5.24 8.29 -0.69
CA GLY A 280 -6.64 8.76 -0.73
C GLY A 280 -6.90 10.12 -0.08
N THR A 281 -8.15 10.57 -0.13
CA THR A 281 -8.70 11.71 0.64
C THR A 281 -9.36 11.21 1.93
N ALA A 282 -10.03 12.09 2.70
CA ALA A 282 -10.76 11.67 3.90
C ALA A 282 -11.94 10.72 3.56
N GLU A 283 -12.48 10.83 2.36
CA GLU A 283 -13.67 10.11 1.90
C GLU A 283 -13.34 8.75 1.29
N THR A 284 -12.11 8.55 0.81
CA THR A 284 -11.72 7.39 0.00
C THR A 284 -12.02 6.06 0.68
N LEU A 285 -11.83 5.92 2.00
CA LEU A 285 -12.15 4.69 2.70
C LEU A 285 -13.66 4.38 2.67
N ALA A 286 -14.49 5.39 2.93
CA ALA A 286 -15.94 5.26 2.87
C ALA A 286 -16.41 4.92 1.44
N ASP A 287 -15.82 5.55 0.43
CA ASP A 287 -16.19 5.32 -0.97
C ASP A 287 -15.78 3.91 -1.44
N VAL A 288 -14.59 3.43 -1.06
CA VAL A 288 -14.14 2.05 -1.34
C VAL A 288 -15.06 1.03 -0.65
N VAL A 289 -15.40 1.24 0.62
CA VAL A 289 -16.32 0.33 1.35
C VAL A 289 -17.70 0.33 0.69
N ARG A 290 -18.27 1.49 0.37
CA ARG A 290 -19.55 1.58 -0.33
C ARG A 290 -19.53 0.82 -1.66
N LYS A 291 -18.44 0.98 -2.41
CA LYS A 291 -18.22 0.28 -3.67
C LYS A 291 -18.26 -1.24 -3.48
N LEU A 292 -17.57 -1.77 -2.47
CA LEU A 292 -17.54 -3.21 -2.15
C LEU A 292 -18.90 -3.75 -1.64
N ARG A 293 -19.69 -2.91 -0.98
CA ARG A 293 -21.03 -3.26 -0.47
C ARG A 293 -22.08 -3.41 -1.55
N ASN A 294 -22.01 -2.58 -2.59
CA ASN A 294 -22.98 -2.56 -3.68
C ASN A 294 -22.82 -3.80 -4.57
N VAL A 295 -23.31 -4.95 -4.11
CA VAL A 295 -23.51 -6.11 -4.98
C VAL A 295 -24.79 -5.84 -5.75
N VAL A 296 -24.66 -5.40 -7.00
CA VAL A 296 -25.77 -5.50 -7.93
C VAL A 296 -25.98 -7.00 -8.16
N PRO A 297 -27.16 -7.57 -7.88
CA PRO A 297 -27.43 -8.96 -8.24
C PRO A 297 -27.22 -9.11 -9.74
N ALA A 298 -26.38 -10.05 -10.16
CA ALA A 298 -26.28 -10.41 -11.57
C ALA A 298 -27.68 -10.84 -12.05
N CYS A 299 -28.20 -10.16 -13.08
CA CYS A 299 -29.47 -10.48 -13.73
C CYS A 299 -29.42 -11.83 -14.43
#